data_AF-A0AAD4ZA40-F1
#
_entry.id   AF-A0AAD4ZA40-F1
#
_cell.length_a   1.000
_cell.length_b   1.000
_cell.length_c   1.000
_cell.angle_alpha   90.00
_cell.angle_beta   90.00
_cell.angle_gamma   90.00
#
_symmetry.space_group_name_H-M   'P 1'
#
loop_
_entity.id
_entity.type
_entity.pdbx_description
1 polymer ?
#
loop_
_entity_poly.entity_id
_entity_poly.type
_entity_poly.pdbx_seq_one_letter_code
_entity_poly.pdbx_strand_id
1 'polypeptide(L)' 'MYETVLSARGLTLLAIINIIRKMPEENPRQWHEKLPETLWAYRTSKREATGMTPYALTYGHDPILPMEIIV' A
#
# COMPACT_ATOMS: atom_id res chain seq x y z
N MET A 1 15.00 -15.90 -2.75
CA MET A 1 14.88 -14.44 -2.96
C MET A 1 13.73 -14.11 -3.91
N TYR A 2 13.72 -14.63 -5.14
CA TYR A 2 12.64 -14.43 -6.11
C TYR A 2 11.29 -15.02 -5.68
N GLU A 3 11.27 -16.24 -5.10
CA GLU A 3 10.03 -16.87 -4.60
C GLU A 3 9.42 -16.11 -3.41
N THR A 4 10.26 -15.61 -2.51
CA THR A 4 9.84 -14.78 -1.37
C THR A 4 9.24 -13.46 -1.85
N VAL A 5 9.85 -12.82 -2.84
CA VAL A 5 9.35 -11.57 -3.42
C VAL A 5 8.05 -11.80 -4.21
N LEU A 6 7.94 -12.89 -4.96
CA LEU A 6 6.72 -13.22 -5.71
C LEU A 6 5.55 -13.56 -4.77
N SER A 7 5.83 -14.32 -3.70
CA SER A 7 4.87 -14.61 -2.62
C SER A 7 4.43 -13.32 -1.90
N ALA A 8 5.39 -12.45 -1.55
CA ALA A 8 5.10 -11.14 -0.98
C ALA A 8 4.28 -10.25 -1.93
N ARG A 9 4.57 -10.23 -3.24
CA ARG A 9 3.77 -9.52 -4.24
C ARG A 9 2.33 -10.04 -4.27
N GLY A 10 2.13 -11.36 -4.24
CA GLY A 10 0.81 -11.96 -4.11
C GLY A 10 0.05 -11.48 -2.87
N LEU A 11 0.71 -11.44 -1.71
CA LEU A 11 0.13 -10.94 -0.46
C LEU A 11 -0.22 -9.45 -0.53
N THR A 12 0.61 -8.63 -1.19
CA THR A 12 0.31 -7.19 -1.36
C THR A 12 -0.90 -6.95 -2.25
N LEU A 13 -1.04 -7.71 -3.34
CA LEU A 13 -2.18 -7.59 -4.24
C LEU A 13 -3.48 -7.99 -3.54
N LEU A 14 -3.48 -9.09 -2.77
CA LEU A 14 -4.65 -9.53 -2.01
C LEU A 14 -5.09 -8.48 -0.97
N ALA A 15 -4.15 -7.85 -0.27
CA ALA A 15 -4.47 -6.81 0.70
C ALA A 15 -5.08 -5.57 0.05
N ILE A 16 -4.58 -5.13 -1.11
CA ILE A 16 -5.15 -4.01 -1.87
C ILE A 16 -6.58 -4.33 -2.33
N ILE A 17 -6.82 -5.54 -2.84
CA ILE A 17 -8.15 -6.00 -3.24
C ILE A 17 -9.12 -5.96 -2.06
N ASN A 18 -8.68 -6.41 -0.88
CA ASN A 18 -9.52 -6.39 0.33
C ASN A 18 -9.85 -4.96 0.78
N ILE A 19 -8.90 -4.02 0.69
CA ILE A 19 -9.14 -2.60 1.02
C ILE A 19 -10.18 -2.00 0.06
N ILE A 20 -10.04 -2.23 -1.24
CA ILE A 20 -10.96 -1.74 -2.25
C ILE A 20 -12.36 -2.36 -2.09
N ARG A 21 -12.45 -3.64 -1.70
CA ARG A 21 -13.75 -4.31 -1.48
C ARG A 21 -14.47 -3.82 -0.23
N LYS A 22 -13.76 -3.60 0.88
CA LYS A 22 -14.37 -3.18 2.15
C LYS A 22 -14.82 -1.72 2.16
N MET A 23 -14.11 -0.85 1.46
CA MET A 23 -14.40 0.59 1.48
C MET A 23 -15.82 0.98 1.04
N PRO A 24 -16.35 0.45 -0.09
CA PRO A 24 -17.73 0.69 -0.48
C PRO A 24 -18.75 0.08 0.47
N GLU A 25 -18.40 -0.99 1.20
CA GLU A 25 -19.26 -1.59 2.23
C GLU A 25 -19.37 -0.67 3.46
N GLU A 26 -18.24 -0.09 3.89
CA GLU A 26 -18.16 0.78 5.08
C GLU A 26 -18.66 2.22 4.80
N ASN A 27 -18.41 2.75 3.60
CA ASN A 27 -18.84 4.11 3.25
C ASN A 27 -19.24 4.24 1.77
N PRO A 28 -20.40 3.70 1.37
CA PRO A 28 -20.80 3.56 -0.03
C PRO A 28 -20.91 4.88 -0.81
N ARG A 29 -21.09 6.02 -0.13
CA ARG A 29 -21.22 7.32 -0.78
C ARG A 29 -19.90 8.09 -0.94
N GLN A 30 -18.93 7.83 -0.06
CA GLN A 30 -17.69 8.62 0.02
C GLN A 30 -16.41 7.77 -0.05
N TRP A 31 -16.53 6.47 -0.35
CA TRP A 31 -15.37 5.57 -0.44
C TRP A 31 -14.29 6.10 -1.38
N HIS A 32 -14.69 6.71 -2.51
CA HIS A 32 -13.78 7.23 -3.53
C HIS A 32 -12.95 8.43 -3.04
N GLU A 33 -13.46 9.22 -2.10
CA GLU A 33 -12.74 10.36 -1.50
C GLU A 33 -11.63 9.87 -0.56
N LYS A 34 -11.88 8.77 0.18
CA LYS A 34 -10.93 8.19 1.16
C LYS A 34 -9.99 7.14 0.57
N LEU A 35 -10.30 6.64 -0.63
CA LEU A 35 -9.51 5.61 -1.31
C LEU A 35 -8.05 6.02 -1.54
N PRO A 36 -7.75 7.23 -2.08
CA PRO A 36 -6.37 7.64 -2.31
C PRO A 36 -5.53 7.67 -1.03
N GLU A 37 -6.08 8.23 0.05
CA GLU A 37 -5.40 8.35 1.34
C GLU A 37 -5.11 6.99 1.96
N THR A 38 -6.07 6.07 1.90
CA THR A 38 -5.90 4.73 2.48
C THR A 38 -4.93 3.89 1.65
N LEU A 39 -4.97 3.99 0.32
CA LEU A 39 -3.97 3.34 -0.53
C LEU A 39 -2.58 3.93 -0.30
N TRP A 40 -2.47 5.23 -0.04
CA TRP A 40 -1.20 5.87 0.33
C TRP A 40 -0.67 5.32 1.66
N ALA A 41 -1.49 5.33 2.71
CA ALA A 41 -1.13 4.74 4.00
C ALA A 41 -0.74 3.26 3.87
N TYR A 42 -1.42 2.51 3.00
CA TYR A 42 -1.06 1.13 2.71
C TYR A 42 0.34 1.02 2.08
N ARG A 43 0.66 1.87 1.10
CA ARG A 43 1.93 1.84 0.36
C ARG A 43 3.12 2.27 1.19
N THR A 44 2.95 3.22 2.12
CA THR A 44 4.03 3.79 2.92
C THR A 44 4.22 3.10 4.27
N SER A 45 3.24 2.33 4.75
CA SER A 45 3.37 1.56 5.99
C SER A 45 4.17 0.27 5.79
N LYS A 46 5.10 -0.01 6.72
CA LYS A 46 5.88 -1.26 6.73
C LYS A 46 4.98 -2.46 7.00
N ARG A 47 5.20 -3.54 6.27
CA ARG A 47 4.47 -4.80 6.44
C ARG A 47 5.23 -5.71 7.38
N GLU A 48 4.58 -6.19 8.43
CA GLU A 48 5.14 -7.19 9.35
C GLU A 48 5.74 -8.41 8.63
N ALA A 49 5.09 -8.87 7.56
CA ALA A 49 5.53 -10.04 6.80
C ALA A 49 6.87 -9.85 6.06
N THR A 50 7.23 -8.62 5.68
CA THR A 50 8.42 -8.35 4.85
C THR A 50 9.40 -7.37 5.49
N GLY A 51 9.01 -6.66 6.55
CA GLY A 51 9.76 -5.54 7.13
C GLY A 51 9.88 -4.32 6.22
N MET A 52 9.34 -4.37 5.00
CA MET A 52 9.47 -3.34 3.97
C MET A 52 8.11 -2.73 3.65
N THR A 53 8.13 -1.52 3.07
CA THR A 53 6.92 -0.88 2.55
C THR A 53 6.52 -1.50 1.20
N PRO A 54 5.23 -1.64 0.88
CA PRO A 54 4.81 -2.09 -0.45
C PRO A 54 5.34 -1.19 -1.58
N TYR A 55 5.55 0.10 -1.30
CA TYR A 55 6.20 1.03 -2.22
C TYR A 55 7.65 0.59 -2.53
N ALA A 56 8.46 0.33 -1.50
CA ALA A 56 9.84 -0.10 -1.69
C ALA A 56 9.95 -1.45 -2.42
N LEU A 57 8.99 -2.36 -2.22
CA LEU A 57 8.94 -3.62 -2.98
C LEU A 57 8.63 -3.42 -4.47
N THR A 58 7.98 -2.31 -4.83
CA THR A 58 7.57 -2.02 -6.22
C THR A 58 8.63 -1.21 -6.96
N TYR A 59 9.18 -0.19 -6.29
CA TYR A 59 10.07 0.81 -6.90
C TYR A 59 11.55 0.64 -6.49
N GLY A 60 11.84 -0.22 -5.52
CA GLY A 60 13.20 -0.52 -5.07
C GLY A 60 13.80 0.50 -4.09
N HIS A 61 13.05 1.52 -3.67
CA HIS A 61 13.48 2.52 -2.68
C HIS A 61 12.32 2.97 -1.78
N ASP A 62 12.64 3.56 -0.63
CA ASP A 62 11.63 4.10 0.28
C ASP A 62 10.90 5.31 -0.32
N PRO A 63 9.60 5.50 -0.01
CA PRO A 63 8.84 6.63 -0.51
C PRO A 63 9.40 7.95 0.04
N ILE A 64 9.70 8.90 -0.85
CA ILE A 64 10.06 10.27 -0.47
C ILE A 64 8.77 11.03 -0.17
N LEU A 65 8.62 11.52 1.05
CA LEU A 65 7.44 12.28 1.44
C LEU A 65 7.56 13.74 0.95
N PRO A 66 6.45 14.40 0.57
CA PRO A 66 6.49 15.82 0.17
C PRO A 66 7.14 16.73 1.23
N MET A 67 7.02 16.40 2.52
CA MET A 67 7.65 17.11 3.62
C MET A 67 9.19 16.98 3.67
N GLU A 68 9.75 15.97 3.00
CA GLU A 68 11.19 15.76 2.88
C GLU A 68 11.77 16.52 1.68
N ILE A 69 10.91 16.97 0.76
CA ILE A 69 11.25 17.83 -0.38
C ILE A 69 11.09 19.29 0.06
N ILE A 70 11.92 19.73 1.00
CA ILE A 70 12.06 21.17 1.31
C ILE A 70 13.17 21.68 0.38
N VAL A 71 12.79 22.46 -0.63
CA VAL A 71 13.69 23.18 -1.54
C VAL A 71 13.63 24.67 -1.23
#